data_AF-Q0GFC9-F1
#
_entry.id   AF-Q0GFC9-F1
#
_cell.length_a   1.000
_cell.length_b   1.000
_cell.length_c   1.000
_cell.angle_alpha   90.00
_cell.angle_beta   90.00
_cell.angle_gamma   90.00
#
_symmetry.space_group_name_H-M   'P 1'
#
loop_
_entity.id
_entity.type
_entity.pdbx_description
1 polymer ?
#
loop_
_entity_poly.entity_id
_entity_poly.type
_entity_poly.pdbx_seq_one_letter_code
_entity_poly.pdbx_strand_id
1 'polypeptide(L)'
;WDRVCLLCTASCLICKYKVDCEAVRGDIFNQVVPRCPRCPADEPLAIMKPEIVFFGENLPEQFHRAMKYDKDEVDLLIVIGSSLKVRPVALIPSSIPHEVPQILINREPLPHLHFDVELLGDCDVIINELCHRLGGEYAKLCCNPVKLSEITEKPPRTQKELAHLSELPPTPLHVA
;
A
#
# COMPACT_ATOMS: atom_id res chain seq x y z
N TRP A 1 12.51 8.92 0.28
CA TRP A 1 11.89 10.25 0.28
C TRP A 1 12.11 10.99 -1.04
N ASP A 2 13.24 10.81 -1.73
CA ASP A 2 13.61 11.57 -2.94
C ASP A 2 12.72 11.37 -4.19
N ARG A 3 11.99 10.25 -4.29
CA ARG A 3 11.11 9.97 -5.44
C ARG A 3 9.61 10.13 -5.17
N VAL A 4 9.17 10.04 -3.92
CA VAL A 4 7.74 10.09 -3.56
C VAL A 4 7.19 11.51 -3.68
N CYS A 5 8.02 12.53 -3.49
CA CYS A 5 7.58 13.92 -3.53
C CYS A 5 7.36 14.46 -4.95
N LEU A 6 7.83 13.76 -5.99
CA LEU A 6 7.92 14.26 -7.36
C LEU A 6 6.61 14.24 -8.16
N LEU A 7 5.53 13.64 -7.64
CA LEU A 7 4.29 13.42 -8.40
C LEU A 7 3.05 14.02 -7.73
N CYS A 8 3.21 14.77 -6.64
CA CYS A 8 2.10 15.29 -5.83
C CYS A 8 2.15 16.80 -5.65
N THR A 9 0.99 17.41 -5.40
CA THR A 9 0.91 18.83 -5.03
C THR A 9 1.30 19.03 -3.55
N ALA A 10 1.53 20.28 -3.14
CA ALA A 10 1.70 20.67 -1.75
C ALA A 10 0.69 21.75 -1.35
N SER A 11 0.18 21.65 -0.12
CA SER A 11 -0.84 22.51 0.46
C SER A 11 -0.32 23.23 1.70
N CYS A 12 -0.56 24.54 1.80
CA CYS A 12 -0.30 25.28 3.03
C CYS A 12 -1.19 24.74 4.17
N LEU A 13 -0.61 24.53 5.36
CA LEU A 13 -1.36 24.05 6.53
C LEU A 13 -2.46 25.02 6.97
N ILE A 14 -2.23 26.33 6.83
CA ILE A 14 -3.13 27.41 7.29
C ILE A 14 -4.16 27.79 6.22
N CYS A 15 -3.72 28.35 5.10
CA CYS A 15 -4.63 28.92 4.10
C CYS A 15 -5.06 27.95 2.99
N LYS A 16 -4.59 26.68 3.03
CA LYS A 16 -4.86 25.65 2.02
C LYS A 16 -4.46 26.02 0.59
N TYR A 17 -3.58 27.01 0.42
CA TYR A 17 -3.02 27.34 -0.89
C TYR A 17 -2.25 26.13 -1.44
N LYS A 18 -2.59 25.74 -2.68
CA LYS A 18 -2.01 24.59 -3.38
C LYS A 18 -0.98 25.03 -4.40
N VAL A 19 0.11 24.28 -4.49
CA VAL A 19 1.17 24.43 -5.50
C VAL A 19 1.61 23.07 -6.02
N ASP A 20 2.16 23.05 -7.22
CA ASP A 20 2.80 21.85 -7.77
C ASP A 20 4.10 21.50 -7.04
N CYS A 21 4.48 20.22 -7.13
CA CYS A 21 5.73 19.68 -6.59
C CYS A 21 6.95 20.55 -6.95
N GLU A 22 7.06 20.93 -8.22
CA GLU A 22 8.18 21.68 -8.77
C GLU A 22 8.44 22.99 -8.01
N ALA A 23 7.39 23.62 -7.48
CA ALA A 23 7.51 24.86 -6.73
C ALA A 23 8.19 24.69 -5.37
N VAL A 24 8.03 23.52 -4.73
CA VAL A 24 8.64 23.21 -3.42
C VAL A 24 9.87 22.32 -3.54
N ARG A 25 10.16 21.82 -4.73
CA ARG A 25 11.27 20.89 -5.01
C ARG A 25 12.63 21.44 -4.56
N GLY A 26 12.92 22.70 -4.88
CA GLY A 26 14.21 23.31 -4.51
C GLY A 26 14.45 23.32 -3.01
N ASP A 27 13.44 23.74 -2.24
CA ASP A 27 13.53 23.80 -0.78
C ASP A 27 13.73 22.41 -0.18
N ILE A 28 12.96 21.42 -0.65
CA ILE A 28 13.03 20.03 -0.18
C ILE A 28 14.43 19.43 -0.41
N PHE A 29 15.01 19.62 -1.61
CA PHE A 29 16.34 19.09 -1.93
C PHE A 29 17.46 19.77 -1.15
N ASN A 30 17.27 21.04 -0.79
CA ASN A 30 18.21 21.79 0.03
C ASN A 30 17.96 21.63 1.53
N GLN A 31 17.06 20.73 1.95
CA GLN A 31 16.69 20.52 3.35
C GLN A 31 16.15 21.78 4.05
N VAL A 32 15.53 22.67 3.27
CA VAL A 32 14.85 23.88 3.75
C VAL A 32 13.34 23.61 3.83
N VAL A 33 12.69 24.11 4.88
CA VAL A 33 11.24 23.97 5.05
C VAL A 33 10.53 24.95 4.11
N PRO A 34 9.75 24.48 3.11
CA PRO A 34 9.08 25.37 2.16
C PRO A 34 7.96 26.15 2.87
N ARG A 35 8.00 27.48 2.76
CA ARG A 35 7.01 28.38 3.38
C ARG A 35 5.95 28.85 2.40
N CYS A 36 4.76 29.13 2.91
CA CYS A 36 3.64 29.60 2.10
C CYS A 36 3.88 31.05 1.65
N PRO A 37 3.83 31.35 0.34
CA PRO A 37 4.03 32.70 -0.17
C PRO A 37 2.82 33.62 0.04
N ARG A 38 1.67 33.09 0.47
CA ARG A 38 0.42 33.85 0.67
C ARG A 38 0.13 34.21 2.13
N CYS A 39 0.75 33.51 3.07
CA CYS A 39 0.55 33.77 4.49
C CYS A 39 1.53 34.85 4.97
N PRO A 40 1.21 35.55 6.08
CA PRO A 40 2.15 36.43 6.74
C PRO A 40 3.47 35.71 7.10
N ALA A 41 4.61 36.37 6.96
CA ALA A 41 5.93 35.75 7.15
C ALA A 41 6.22 35.41 8.63
N ASP A 42 5.52 36.09 9.54
CA ASP A 42 5.53 35.88 10.98
C ASP A 42 4.68 34.68 11.42
N GLU A 43 3.82 34.11 10.55
CA GLU A 43 3.04 32.91 10.85
C GLU A 43 3.95 31.67 10.83
N PRO A 44 4.27 31.06 11.98
CA PRO A 44 5.25 29.97 12.04
C PRO A 44 4.77 28.70 11.34
N LEU A 45 3.45 28.47 11.29
CA LEU A 45 2.83 27.27 10.72
C LEU A 45 2.47 27.42 9.23
N ALA A 46 2.84 28.53 8.60
CA ALA A 46 2.68 28.78 7.17
C ALA A 46 3.66 27.92 6.33
N ILE A 47 3.54 26.60 6.44
CA ILE A 47 4.40 25.60 5.82
C ILE A 47 3.65 24.92 4.67
N MET A 48 4.32 24.73 3.55
CA MET A 48 3.80 23.98 2.41
C MET A 48 4.01 22.48 2.65
N LYS A 49 2.96 21.77 3.05
CA LYS A 49 3.01 20.33 3.28
C LYS A 49 2.67 19.59 1.98
N PRO A 50 3.50 18.66 1.49
CA PRO A 50 3.10 17.76 0.40
C PRO A 50 1.78 17.07 0.71
N GLU A 51 0.93 16.84 -0.30
CA GLU A 51 -0.36 16.14 -0.16
C GLU A 51 -0.16 14.63 0.01
N ILE A 52 0.48 14.28 1.12
CA ILE A 52 0.65 12.93 1.62
C ILE A 52 -0.11 12.82 2.93
N VAL A 53 -0.86 11.73 3.07
CA VAL A 53 -1.63 11.46 4.29
C VAL A 53 -0.67 11.04 5.39
N PHE A 54 -0.59 11.82 6.45
CA PHE A 54 0.16 11.47 7.65
C PHE A 54 -0.69 10.60 8.58
N PHE A 55 -0.01 9.88 9.48
CA PHE A 55 -0.72 9.13 10.52
C PHE A 55 -1.63 10.05 11.33
N GLY A 56 -2.89 9.65 11.49
CA GLY A 56 -3.91 10.45 12.16
C GLY A 56 -4.67 11.43 11.25
N GLU A 57 -4.23 11.63 10.01
CA GLU A 57 -5.01 12.37 9.02
C GLU A 57 -6.02 11.47 8.32
N ASN A 58 -7.13 12.06 7.88
CA ASN A 58 -8.12 11.36 7.06
C ASN A 58 -7.57 11.11 5.66
N LEU A 59 -7.94 9.97 5.07
CA LEU A 59 -7.72 9.75 3.65
C LEU A 59 -8.52 10.75 2.81
N PRO A 60 -8.09 11.05 1.58
CA PRO A 60 -8.87 11.87 0.66
C PRO A 60 -10.28 11.32 0.48
N GLU A 61 -11.29 12.18 0.42
CA GLU A 61 -12.69 11.74 0.23
C GLU A 61 -12.89 10.88 -1.03
N GLN A 62 -12.06 11.11 -2.06
CA GLN A 62 -12.06 10.30 -3.27
C GLN A 62 -11.87 8.81 -2.97
N PHE A 63 -11.02 8.45 -1.99
CA PHE A 63 -10.83 7.07 -1.57
C PHE A 63 -12.14 6.47 -1.06
N HIS A 64 -12.85 7.18 -0.18
CA HIS A 64 -14.12 6.71 0.38
C HIS A 64 -15.22 6.61 -0.68
N ARG A 65 -15.27 7.55 -1.63
CA ARG A 65 -16.22 7.51 -2.75
C ARG A 65 -15.95 6.33 -3.69
N ALA A 66 -14.69 6.13 -4.09
CA ALA A 66 -14.29 5.01 -4.94
C ALA A 66 -14.63 3.68 -4.27
N MET A 67 -14.19 3.49 -3.02
CA MET A 67 -14.50 2.28 -2.25
C MET A 67 -16.00 1.98 -2.12
N LYS A 68 -16.84 3.01 -1.99
CA LYS A 68 -18.29 2.83 -1.89
C LYS A 68 -18.90 2.33 -3.20
N TYR A 69 -18.33 2.71 -4.34
CA TYR A 69 -18.78 2.27 -5.66
C TYR A 69 -18.19 0.91 -6.02
N ASP A 70 -16.87 0.76 -5.87
CA ASP A 70 -16.13 -0.41 -6.33
C ASP A 70 -16.45 -1.67 -5.52
N LYS A 71 -16.88 -1.54 -4.25
CA LYS A 71 -17.17 -2.71 -3.39
C LYS A 71 -18.23 -3.64 -3.94
N ASP A 72 -19.21 -3.13 -4.71
CA ASP A 72 -20.33 -3.94 -5.23
C ASP A 72 -20.09 -4.38 -6.69
N GLU A 73 -19.07 -3.82 -7.36
CA GLU A 73 -18.77 -4.06 -8.77
C GLU A 73 -17.51 -4.94 -8.96
N VAL A 74 -16.66 -5.05 -7.94
CA VAL A 74 -15.42 -5.81 -8.01
C VAL A 74 -15.68 -7.32 -8.13
N ASP A 75 -14.99 -7.95 -9.09
CA ASP A 75 -15.07 -9.38 -9.36
C ASP A 75 -13.76 -10.14 -9.09
N LEU A 76 -12.66 -9.42 -8.83
CA LEU A 76 -11.35 -9.96 -8.45
C LEU A 76 -10.55 -8.94 -7.62
N LEU A 77 -10.01 -9.36 -6.47
CA LEU A 77 -9.08 -8.56 -5.67
C LEU A 77 -7.65 -9.10 -5.77
N ILE A 78 -6.70 -8.22 -6.12
CA ILE A 78 -5.27 -8.55 -6.14
C ILE A 78 -4.52 -7.59 -5.20
N VAL A 79 -3.84 -8.15 -4.19
CA VAL A 79 -2.98 -7.41 -3.26
C VAL A 79 -1.52 -7.63 -3.65
N ILE A 80 -0.81 -6.56 -4.01
CA ILE A 80 0.59 -6.63 -4.46
C ILE A 80 1.49 -5.82 -3.53
N GLY A 81 2.53 -6.46 -2.96
CA GLY A 81 3.62 -5.78 -2.28
C GLY A 81 3.23 -4.97 -1.03
N SER A 82 2.13 -5.33 -0.37
CA SER A 82 1.62 -4.63 0.82
C SER A 82 1.45 -5.58 1.99
N SER A 83 1.87 -5.14 3.18
CA SER A 83 1.63 -5.86 4.43
C SER A 83 0.21 -5.67 4.99
N LEU A 84 -0.56 -4.72 4.43
CA LEU A 84 -1.91 -4.36 4.88
C LEU A 84 -2.02 -4.20 6.40
N LYS A 85 -1.06 -3.49 7.01
CA LYS A 85 -1.05 -3.18 8.45
C LYS A 85 -1.69 -1.83 8.79
N VAL A 86 -1.86 -0.95 7.81
CA VAL A 86 -2.32 0.43 8.03
C VAL A 86 -3.78 0.57 7.62
N ARG A 87 -4.63 0.97 8.58
CA ARG A 87 -6.04 1.31 8.33
C ARG A 87 -6.14 2.70 7.69
N PRO A 88 -7.16 2.94 6.85
CA PRO A 88 -8.27 2.05 6.52
C PRO A 88 -8.00 1.09 5.33
N VAL A 89 -6.89 1.21 4.61
CA VAL A 89 -6.57 0.37 3.43
C VAL A 89 -6.54 -1.12 3.78
N ALA A 90 -6.05 -1.47 4.97
CA ALA A 90 -6.05 -2.84 5.48
C ALA A 90 -7.45 -3.50 5.59
N LEU A 91 -8.52 -2.70 5.58
CA LEU A 91 -9.89 -3.20 5.69
C LEU A 91 -10.53 -3.54 4.35
N ILE A 92 -9.90 -3.17 3.22
CA ILE A 92 -10.44 -3.41 1.88
C ILE A 92 -10.78 -4.89 1.64
N PRO A 93 -9.89 -5.87 1.93
CA PRO A 93 -10.20 -7.29 1.69
C PRO A 93 -11.40 -7.81 2.48
N SER A 94 -11.69 -7.20 3.64
CA SER A 94 -12.84 -7.54 4.49
C SER A 94 -14.09 -6.71 4.18
N SER A 95 -14.01 -5.73 3.28
CA SER A 95 -15.11 -4.83 2.93
C SER A 95 -15.79 -5.18 1.61
N ILE A 96 -15.22 -6.12 0.85
CA ILE A 96 -15.77 -6.63 -0.42
C ILE A 96 -16.52 -7.95 -0.17
N PRO A 97 -17.44 -8.36 -1.06
CA PRO A 97 -18.16 -9.64 -0.93
C PRO A 97 -17.20 -10.83 -0.83
N HIS A 98 -17.54 -11.81 0.02
CA HIS A 98 -16.66 -12.94 0.32
C HIS A 98 -16.51 -13.92 -0.85
N GLU A 99 -17.44 -13.89 -1.80
CA GLU A 99 -17.40 -14.67 -3.04
C GLU A 99 -16.37 -14.15 -4.05
N VAL A 100 -15.88 -12.90 -3.87
CA VAL A 100 -14.89 -12.30 -4.76
C VAL A 100 -13.54 -12.97 -4.51
N PRO A 101 -12.92 -13.60 -5.54
CA PRO A 101 -11.62 -14.22 -5.39
C PRO A 101 -10.54 -13.22 -4.97
N GLN A 102 -9.69 -13.61 -4.04
CA GLN A 102 -8.62 -12.77 -3.49
C GLN A 102 -7.26 -13.41 -3.70
N ILE A 103 -6.36 -12.71 -4.38
CA ILE A 103 -5.00 -13.15 -4.69
C ILE A 103 -3.99 -12.25 -3.96
N LEU A 104 -3.05 -12.86 -3.26
CA LEU A 104 -1.90 -12.19 -2.66
C LEU A 104 -0.64 -12.41 -3.49
N ILE A 105 0.04 -11.33 -3.86
CA ILE A 105 1.39 -11.32 -4.43
C ILE A 105 2.29 -10.54 -3.48
N ASN A 106 3.05 -11.25 -2.63
CA ASN A 106 3.87 -10.59 -1.63
C ASN A 106 5.11 -11.41 -1.26
N ARG A 107 6.10 -10.77 -0.65
CA ARG A 107 7.29 -11.50 -0.15
C ARG A 107 6.97 -12.39 1.05
N GLU A 108 6.00 -11.99 1.86
CA GLU A 108 5.59 -12.67 3.09
C GLU A 108 4.06 -12.90 3.11
N PRO A 109 3.58 -14.00 3.72
CA PRO A 109 2.15 -14.20 3.92
C PRO A 109 1.57 -13.18 4.91
N LEU A 110 0.26 -12.96 4.86
CA LEU A 110 -0.45 -12.07 5.77
C LEU A 110 -1.29 -12.91 6.76
N PRO A 111 -0.79 -13.19 7.99
CA PRO A 111 -1.43 -14.15 8.90
C PRO A 111 -2.81 -13.71 9.40
N HIS A 112 -3.14 -12.42 9.27
CA HIS A 112 -4.41 -11.82 9.68
C HIS A 112 -5.48 -11.80 8.58
N LEU A 113 -5.18 -12.31 7.38
CA LEU A 113 -6.08 -12.37 6.23
C LEU A 113 -6.01 -13.74 5.56
N HIS A 114 -7.10 -14.12 4.89
CA HIS A 114 -7.19 -15.37 4.14
C HIS A 114 -7.35 -15.04 2.66
N PHE A 115 -6.40 -15.48 1.85
CA PHE A 115 -6.44 -15.35 0.39
C PHE A 115 -6.68 -16.73 -0.22
N ASP A 116 -7.37 -16.77 -1.36
CA ASP A 116 -7.61 -18.01 -2.10
C ASP A 116 -6.31 -18.53 -2.73
N VAL A 117 -5.46 -17.60 -3.18
CA VAL A 117 -4.15 -17.89 -3.77
C VAL A 117 -3.09 -16.98 -3.16
N GLU A 118 -2.00 -17.58 -2.70
CA GLU A 118 -0.82 -16.90 -2.17
C GLU A 118 0.39 -17.15 -3.07
N LEU A 119 0.80 -16.12 -3.81
CA LEU A 119 2.02 -16.12 -4.62
C LEU A 119 3.12 -15.41 -3.83
N LEU A 120 4.03 -16.21 -3.24
CA LEU A 120 5.04 -15.70 -2.31
C LEU A 120 6.40 -15.55 -2.97
N GLY A 121 6.96 -14.34 -2.96
CA GLY A 121 8.24 -14.03 -3.60
C GLY A 121 8.41 -12.57 -3.97
N ASP A 122 9.40 -12.29 -4.82
CA ASP A 122 9.56 -10.97 -5.42
C ASP A 122 8.41 -10.69 -6.38
N CYS A 123 7.69 -9.57 -6.19
CA CYS A 123 6.51 -9.25 -6.98
C CYS A 123 6.84 -9.08 -8.46
N ASP A 124 7.99 -8.52 -8.82
CA ASP A 124 8.38 -8.33 -10.23
C ASP A 124 8.60 -9.68 -10.91
N VAL A 125 9.17 -10.63 -10.17
CA VAL A 125 9.42 -11.99 -10.64
C VAL A 125 8.10 -12.74 -10.85
N ILE A 126 7.19 -12.67 -9.88
CA ILE A 126 5.86 -13.29 -9.98
C ILE A 126 5.04 -12.68 -11.12
N ILE A 127 5.01 -11.34 -11.21
CA ILE A 127 4.28 -10.65 -12.28
C ILE A 127 4.88 -10.99 -13.64
N ASN A 128 6.20 -11.09 -13.77
CA ASN A 128 6.84 -11.54 -15.00
C ASN A 128 6.36 -12.93 -15.42
N GLU A 129 6.28 -13.90 -14.49
CA GLU A 129 5.74 -15.23 -14.80
C GLU A 129 4.26 -15.19 -15.21
N LEU A 130 3.42 -14.40 -14.50
CA LEU A 130 2.01 -14.23 -14.87
C LEU A 130 1.87 -13.62 -16.27
N CYS A 131 2.67 -12.60 -16.60
CA CYS A 131 2.70 -12.00 -17.92
C CYS A 131 3.10 -13.00 -19.02
N HIS A 132 4.08 -13.88 -18.76
CA HIS A 132 4.44 -14.95 -19.70
C HIS A 132 3.30 -15.94 -19.92
N ARG A 133 2.56 -16.31 -18.85
CA ARG A 133 1.41 -17.23 -18.94
C ARG A 133 0.20 -16.62 -19.64
N LEU A 134 -0.06 -15.33 -19.42
CA LEU A 134 -1.14 -14.59 -20.06
C LEU A 134 -0.89 -14.38 -21.57
N GLY A 135 0.38 -14.30 -21.99
CA GLY A 135 0.73 -14.13 -23.40
C GLY A 135 0.33 -12.76 -23.96
N GLY A 136 0.20 -12.69 -25.29
CA GLY A 136 -0.30 -11.49 -25.99
C GLY A 136 0.49 -10.22 -25.70
N GLU A 137 -0.21 -9.14 -25.36
CA GLU A 137 0.41 -7.85 -25.01
C GLU A 137 1.15 -7.91 -23.66
N TYR A 138 0.72 -8.76 -22.73
CA TYR A 138 1.36 -8.89 -21.42
C TYR A 138 2.76 -9.50 -21.53
N ALA A 139 2.96 -10.46 -22.43
CA ALA A 139 4.27 -11.04 -22.68
C ALA A 139 5.29 -10.02 -23.22
N LYS A 140 4.84 -8.91 -23.83
CA LYS A 140 5.71 -7.83 -24.30
C LYS A 140 6.24 -6.96 -23.17
N LEU A 141 5.58 -6.97 -22.01
CA LEU A 141 6.02 -6.24 -20.81
C LEU A 141 7.14 -6.98 -20.05
N CYS A 142 7.39 -8.25 -20.37
CA CYS A 142 8.37 -9.08 -19.70
C CYS A 142 9.80 -8.62 -20.03
N CYS A 143 10.53 -8.19 -18.99
CA CYS A 143 11.91 -7.72 -19.13
C CYS A 143 12.94 -8.84 -18.97
N ASN A 144 12.56 -10.00 -18.41
CA ASN A 144 13.48 -11.09 -18.06
C ASN A 144 12.99 -12.47 -18.52
N PRO A 145 13.87 -13.30 -19.13
CA PRO A 145 13.52 -14.62 -19.67
C PRO A 145 13.45 -15.73 -18.60
N VAL A 146 13.60 -15.41 -17.31
CA VAL A 146 13.61 -16.41 -16.25
C VAL A 146 12.18 -16.90 -15.99
N LYS A 147 11.92 -18.15 -16.36
CA LYS A 147 10.69 -18.88 -16.03
C LYS A 147 10.73 -19.34 -14.58
N LEU A 148 9.66 -19.11 -13.83
CA LEU A 148 9.57 -19.61 -12.46
C LEU A 148 9.08 -21.06 -12.43
N SER A 149 9.62 -21.83 -11.50
CA SER A 149 9.13 -23.16 -11.17
C SER A 149 8.07 -23.06 -10.07
N GLU A 150 6.90 -23.65 -10.33
CA GLU A 150 5.82 -23.80 -9.36
C GLU A 150 6.22 -24.84 -8.31
N ILE A 151 5.99 -24.53 -7.03
CA ILE A 151 6.17 -25.48 -5.93
C ILE A 151 4.79 -25.72 -5.33
N THR A 152 4.29 -26.96 -5.43
CA THR A 152 2.94 -27.34 -4.98
C THR A 152 2.84 -27.46 -3.44
N GLU A 153 3.98 -27.53 -2.76
CA GLU A 153 4.05 -27.66 -1.30
C GLU A 153 4.63 -26.40 -0.66
N LYS A 154 3.99 -25.92 0.42
CA LYS A 154 4.51 -24.79 1.20
C LYS A 154 5.91 -25.14 1.72
N PRO A 155 6.93 -24.28 1.54
CA PRO A 155 8.22 -24.48 2.18
C PRO A 155 8.04 -24.65 3.70
N PRO A 156 8.82 -25.52 4.35
CA PRO A 156 8.71 -25.74 5.78
C PRO A 156 8.87 -24.40 6.53
N ARG A 157 7.93 -24.09 7.42
CA ARG A 157 7.96 -22.89 8.26
C ARG A 157 9.31 -22.79 8.96
N THR A 158 10.00 -21.67 8.78
CA THR A 158 11.27 -21.40 9.47
C THR A 158 11.04 -21.34 10.98
N GLN A 159 11.97 -21.89 11.78
CA GLN A 159 11.86 -21.98 13.24
C GLN A 159 11.57 -20.65 13.95
N LYS A 160 11.84 -19.50 13.31
CA LYS A 160 11.48 -18.17 13.82
C LYS A 160 9.97 -17.92 13.94
N GLU A 161 9.13 -18.50 13.08
CA GLU A 161 7.66 -18.36 13.16
C GLU A 161 7.05 -19.21 14.28
N LEU A 162 7.68 -20.35 14.61
CA LEU A 162 7.18 -21.24 15.67
C LEU A 162 7.35 -20.63 17.06
N ALA A 163 8.43 -19.84 17.26
CA ALA A 163 8.70 -19.16 18.52
C ALA A 163 7.69 -18.04 18.82
N HIS A 164 7.12 -17.39 17.80
CA HIS A 164 6.17 -16.29 17.99
C HIS A 164 4.75 -16.77 18.36
N LEU A 165 4.42 -18.04 18.09
CA LEU A 165 3.14 -18.65 18.49
C LEU A 165 3.16 -19.17 19.95
N SER A 166 4.34 -19.43 20.51
CA SER A 166 4.50 -19.89 21.90
C SER A 166 4.49 -18.78 22.95
N GLU A 167 4.48 -17.50 22.56
CA GLU A 167 4.55 -16.36 23.50
C GLU A 167 3.21 -15.59 23.66
N LEU A 168 2.12 -16.05 23.04
CA LEU A 168 0.81 -15.44 23.30
C LEU A 168 0.33 -15.82 24.72
N PRO A 169 0.07 -14.84 25.61
CA PRO A 169 -0.50 -15.14 26.91
C PRO A 169 -1.90 -15.74 26.76
N PRO A 170 -2.32 -16.67 27.62
CA PRO A 170 -3.65 -17.26 27.55
C PRO A 170 -4.71 -16.17 27.71
N THR A 171 -5.67 -16.14 26.78
CA THR A 171 -6.85 -15.28 26.84
C THR A 171 -7.58 -15.56 28.17
N PRO A 172 -7.84 -14.56 29.02
CA PRO A 172 -8.65 -14.77 30.21
C PRO A 172 -10.08 -15.14 29.78
N LEU A 173 -10.48 -16.39 30.02
CA LEU A 173 -11.87 -16.78 30.09
C LEU A 173 -12.47 -16.14 31.34
N HIS A 174 -13.13 -14.98 31.20
CA HIS A 174 -14.12 -14.57 32.17
C HIS A 174 -15.48 -14.38 31.51
N VAL A 175 -16.31 -15.37 31.82
CA VAL A 175 -17.77 -15.36 31.87
C VAL A 175 -18.24 -14.20 32.73
N ALA A 176 -19.10 -13.36 32.16
CA ALA A 176 -20.21 -12.68 32.81
C ALA A 176 -21.22 -12.26 31.73
#